data_AF-A0A9Q3ET06-F1
#
_entry.id   AF-A0A9Q3ET06-F1
#
_cell.length_a   1.000
_cell.length_b   1.000
_cell.length_c   1.000
_cell.angle_alpha   90.00
_cell.angle_beta   90.00
_cell.angle_gamma   90.00
#
_symmetry.space_group_name_H-M   'P 1'
#
loop_
_entity.id
_entity.type
_entity.pdbx_description
1 polymer ?
#
loop_
_entity_poly.entity_id
_entity_poly.type
_entity_poly.pdbx_seq_one_letter_code
_entity_poly.pdbx_strand_id
1 'polypeptide(L)'
;MRISLKKCKFVFDDLKAIGHIVSGLSLGIEENKVAAVLLKPIPQNKKEMMSFLGFSSYDRQHLKDFETLAKSLYRICDQKTVFEMTQERIKAYEKIRKALTEAPLLLIPDWAIPFKLYIDACGDGWGHPQIKSKSLMTNVQKDQFVIYQGRLNQQKPDMVQAK
;
A
#
# COMPACT_ATOMS: atom_id res chain seq x y z
N MET A 1 -29.85 -6.50 -13.78
CA MET A 1 -28.76 -5.52 -13.56
C MET A 1 -29.13 -4.22 -14.28
N ARG A 2 -29.19 -3.07 -13.60
CA ARG A 2 -29.49 -1.75 -14.20
C ARG A 2 -28.21 -0.91 -14.23
N ILE A 3 -27.92 -0.30 -15.37
CA ILE A 3 -26.71 0.50 -15.60
C ILE A 3 -27.11 1.97 -15.72
N SER A 4 -26.35 2.86 -15.08
CA SER A 4 -26.55 4.31 -15.18
C SER A 4 -25.67 4.88 -16.30
N LEU A 5 -26.27 5.17 -17.46
CA LEU A 5 -25.55 5.70 -18.63
C LEU A 5 -24.78 6.99 -18.33
N LYS A 6 -25.27 7.83 -17.41
CA LYS A 6 -24.59 9.06 -16.98
C LYS A 6 -23.23 8.82 -16.31
N LYS A 7 -23.02 7.63 -15.72
CA LYS A 7 -21.76 7.24 -15.06
C LYS A 7 -20.87 6.40 -15.97
N CYS A 8 -21.37 5.97 -17.13
CA CYS A 8 -20.62 5.18 -18.08
C CYS A 8 -19.73 6.07 -18.93
N LYS A 9 -18.46 5.70 -19.02
CA LYS A 9 -17.46 6.30 -19.90
C LYS A 9 -16.92 5.17 -20.77
N PHE A 10 -16.92 5.36 -22.09
CA PHE A 10 -16.48 4.36 -23.06
C PHE A 10 -15.39 4.96 -23.94
N VAL A 11 -14.40 4.14 -24.32
CA VAL A 11 -13.33 4.51 -25.28
C VAL A 11 -12.58 5.77 -24.84
N PHE A 12 -11.99 5.73 -23.64
CA PHE A 12 -11.11 6.78 -23.12
C PHE A 12 -9.72 6.20 -22.87
N ASP A 13 -8.69 6.99 -23.19
CA ASP A 13 -7.29 6.63 -22.88
C ASP A 13 -7.05 6.61 -21.37
N ASP A 14 -7.65 7.57 -20.65
CA ASP A 14 -7.58 7.71 -19.20
C ASP A 14 -8.98 7.61 -18.56
N LEU A 15 -9.15 6.66 -17.63
CA LEU A 15 -10.39 6.46 -16.91
C LEU A 15 -10.21 6.62 -15.40
N LYS A 16 -11.03 7.48 -14.80
CA LYS A 16 -11.16 7.57 -13.34
C LYS A 16 -12.02 6.42 -12.82
N ALA A 17 -11.41 5.51 -12.07
CA ALA A 17 -12.08 4.36 -11.48
C ALA A 17 -11.61 4.14 -10.04
N ILE A 18 -12.56 4.00 -9.11
CA ILE A 18 -12.29 3.64 -7.70
C ILE A 18 -11.21 4.57 -7.05
N GLY A 19 -11.19 5.85 -7.41
CA GLY A 19 -10.23 6.82 -6.87
C GLY A 19 -8.80 6.68 -7.41
N HIS A 20 -8.61 5.99 -8.53
CA HIS A 20 -7.38 5.93 -9.32
C HIS A 20 -7.63 6.41 -10.75
N ILE A 21 -6.55 6.78 -11.43
CA ILE A 21 -6.54 7.05 -12.87
C ILE A 21 -5.94 5.81 -13.54
N VAL A 22 -6.73 5.15 -14.38
CA VAL A 22 -6.28 4.02 -15.20
C VAL A 22 -5.95 4.56 -16.59
N SER A 23 -4.68 4.52 -16.98
CA SER A 23 -4.19 4.99 -18.27
C SER A 23 -3.45 3.87 -18.97
N GLY A 24 -4.07 3.25 -19.98
CA GLY A 24 -3.54 2.07 -20.66
C GLY A 24 -3.14 0.94 -19.70
N LEU A 25 -1.83 0.72 -19.54
CA LEU A 25 -1.24 -0.28 -18.64
C LEU A 25 -0.77 0.30 -17.30
N SER A 26 -1.17 1.53 -16.96
CA SER A 26 -0.73 2.23 -15.76
C SER A 26 -1.89 2.62 -14.85
N LEU A 27 -1.60 2.65 -13.55
CA LEU A 27 -2.51 3.01 -12.47
C LEU A 27 -1.87 4.14 -11.67
N GLY A 28 -2.48 5.31 -11.70
CA GLY A 28 -2.06 6.49 -10.97
C GLY A 28 -2.99 6.84 -9.81
N ILE A 29 -2.49 7.66 -8.89
CA ILE A 29 -3.33 8.31 -7.88
C ILE A 29 -4.05 9.50 -8.53
N GLU A 30 -5.33 9.70 -8.19
CA GLU A 30 -6.07 10.86 -8.68
C GLU A 30 -5.52 12.17 -8.10
N GLU A 31 -5.32 13.18 -8.95
CA GLU A 31 -4.82 14.51 -8.55
C GLU A 31 -5.63 15.17 -7.43
N ASN A 32 -6.94 14.95 -7.39
CA ASN A 32 -7.81 15.45 -6.31
C ASN A 32 -7.43 14.87 -4.94
N LYS A 33 -7.01 13.60 -4.88
CA LYS A 33 -6.50 12.97 -3.66
C LYS A 33 -5.15 13.58 -3.27
N VAL A 34 -4.27 13.82 -4.24
CA VAL A 34 -2.98 14.47 -4.03
C VAL A 34 -3.17 15.89 -3.47
N ALA A 35 -4.07 16.67 -4.06
CA ALA A 35 -4.43 18.00 -3.58
C ALA A 35 -5.00 17.96 -2.15
N ALA A 36 -5.86 17.00 -1.83
CA ALA A 36 -6.40 16.82 -0.48
C ALA A 36 -5.31 16.51 0.56
N VAL A 37 -4.26 15.77 0.18
CA VAL A 37 -3.09 15.48 1.02
C VAL A 37 -2.19 16.72 1.18
N LEU A 38 -2.05 17.52 0.12
CA LEU A 38 -1.29 18.77 0.17
C LEU A 38 -1.96 19.82 1.04
N LEU A 39 -3.28 19.89 1.06
CA LEU A 39 -4.01 20.90 1.84
C LEU A 39 -4.16 20.53 3.33
N LYS A 40 -4.02 19.26 3.69
CA LYS A 40 -4.18 18.82 5.08
C LYS A 40 -3.02 19.33 5.96
N PRO A 41 -3.31 20.04 7.08
CA PRO A 41 -2.30 20.42 8.04
C PRO A 41 -1.79 19.19 8.81
N ILE A 42 -0.67 19.37 9.53
CA ILE A 42 -0.14 18.35 10.42
C ILE A 42 -1.21 18.02 11.49
N PRO A 43 -1.56 16.74 11.69
CA PRO A 43 -2.60 16.35 12.63
C PRO A 43 -2.21 16.73 14.06
N GLN A 44 -3.14 17.35 14.79
CA GLN A 44 -2.97 17.74 16.19
C GLN A 44 -3.60 16.75 17.16
N ASN A 45 -4.44 15.85 16.63
CA ASN A 45 -5.23 14.92 17.41
C ASN A 45 -5.05 13.47 16.93
N LYS A 46 -5.23 12.50 17.85
CA LYS A 46 -5.24 11.07 17.51
C LYS A 46 -6.25 10.72 16.41
N LYS A 47 -7.44 11.33 16.46
CA LYS A 47 -8.50 11.11 15.45
C LYS A 47 -8.07 11.54 14.05
N GLU A 48 -7.43 12.71 13.95
CA GLU A 48 -6.92 13.23 12.67
C GLU A 48 -5.77 12.36 12.15
N MET A 49 -4.88 11.92 13.04
CA MET A 49 -3.79 11.01 12.68
C MET A 49 -4.33 9.65 12.17
N MET A 50 -5.30 9.05 12.87
CA MET A 50 -5.94 7.81 12.41
C MET A 50 -6.66 7.99 11.07
N SER A 51 -7.35 9.12 10.88
CA SER A 51 -7.98 9.46 9.60
C SER A 51 -6.95 9.56 8.47
N PHE A 52 -5.82 10.21 8.72
CA PHE A 52 -4.72 10.31 7.77
C PHE A 52 -4.09 8.95 7.45
N LEU A 53 -3.84 8.12 8.46
CA LEU A 53 -3.28 6.78 8.28
C LEU A 53 -4.23 5.87 7.51
N GLY A 54 -5.53 5.93 7.81
CA GLY A 54 -6.56 5.21 7.06
C GLY A 54 -6.59 5.63 5.60
N PHE A 55 -6.56 6.94 5.33
CA PHE A 55 -6.48 7.47 3.96
C PHE A 55 -5.22 6.98 3.23
N SER A 56 -4.05 7.15 3.85
CA SER A 56 -2.76 6.80 3.24
C SER A 56 -2.59 5.30 3.03
N SER A 57 -3.29 4.47 3.82
CA SER A 57 -3.22 3.01 3.71
C SER A 57 -3.85 2.47 2.42
N TYR A 58 -4.78 3.21 1.82
CA TYR A 58 -5.42 2.83 0.56
C TYR A 58 -4.42 2.85 -0.60
N ASP A 59 -3.59 3.90 -0.63
CA ASP A 59 -2.59 4.11 -1.67
C ASP A 59 -1.21 3.52 -1.31
N ARG A 60 -1.14 2.62 -0.31
CA ARG A 60 0.12 2.03 0.20
C ARG A 60 0.98 1.35 -0.86
N GLN A 61 0.37 0.88 -1.94
CA GLN A 61 1.05 0.26 -3.08
C GLN A 61 2.01 1.22 -3.81
N HIS A 62 1.77 2.53 -3.69
CA HIS A 62 2.65 3.57 -4.24
C HIS A 62 3.72 4.02 -3.23
N LEU A 63 3.63 3.58 -1.97
CA LEU A 63 4.44 4.06 -0.86
C LEU A 63 5.48 3.02 -0.46
N LYS A 64 6.74 3.28 -0.81
CA LYS A 64 7.87 2.45 -0.38
C LYS A 64 8.04 2.55 1.15
N ASP A 65 8.24 1.40 1.81
CA ASP A 65 8.51 1.29 3.25
C ASP A 65 7.42 1.93 4.16
N PHE A 66 6.17 2.03 3.66
CA PHE A 66 5.05 2.64 4.39
C PHE A 66 4.89 2.06 5.79
N GLU A 67 5.08 0.75 5.94
CA GLU A 67 4.85 0.03 7.18
C GLU A 67 5.81 0.46 8.29
N THR A 68 7.09 0.61 7.95
CA THR A 68 8.13 1.05 8.87
C THR A 68 7.87 2.48 9.34
N LEU A 69 7.46 3.37 8.42
CA LEU A 69 7.12 4.75 8.73
C LEU A 69 5.84 4.83 9.57
N ALA A 70 4.79 4.12 9.15
CA ALA A 70 3.48 4.12 9.78
C ALA A 70 3.49 3.44 11.16
N LYS A 71 4.39 2.47 11.42
CA LYS A 71 4.52 1.81 12.75
C LYS A 71 4.71 2.83 13.88
N SER A 72 5.54 3.86 13.64
CA SER A 72 5.77 4.94 14.60
C SER A 72 4.50 5.80 14.85
N LEU A 73 3.69 5.99 13.80
CA LEU A 73 2.47 6.78 13.82
C LEU A 73 1.26 6.01 14.37
N TYR A 74 1.19 4.69 14.16
CA TYR A 74 0.16 3.86 14.80
C TYR A 74 0.34 3.80 16.31
N ARG A 75 1.59 3.74 16.80
CA ARG A 75 1.89 3.69 18.24
C ARG A 75 1.41 4.91 19.03
N ILE A 76 1.32 6.10 18.41
CA ILE A 76 0.77 7.30 19.07
C ILE A 76 -0.76 7.38 19.01
N CYS A 77 -1.38 6.61 18.13
CA CYS A 77 -2.83 6.52 18.02
C CYS A 77 -3.42 5.55 19.05
N ASP A 78 -2.60 4.73 19.72
CA ASP A 78 -3.05 3.84 20.79
C ASP A 78 -3.71 4.62 21.93
N GLN A 79 -4.71 4.01 22.57
CA GLN A 79 -5.44 4.66 23.66
C GLN A 79 -4.55 4.93 24.88
N LYS A 80 -3.53 4.09 25.10
CA LYS A 80 -2.64 4.13 26.26
C LYS A 80 -1.45 5.09 26.13
N THR A 81 -1.21 5.65 24.93
CA THR A 81 -0.05 6.53 24.68
C THR A 81 -0.46 7.99 24.66
N VAL A 82 0.39 8.90 25.15
CA VAL A 82 0.15 10.34 25.00
C VAL A 82 0.41 10.72 23.54
N PHE A 83 -0.47 11.56 22.98
CA PHE A 83 -0.28 12.06 21.62
C PHE A 83 0.82 13.12 21.64
N GLU A 84 1.99 12.76 21.12
CA GLU A 84 3.13 13.67 21.03
C GLU A 84 3.75 13.58 19.63
N MET A 85 3.92 14.73 19.00
CA MET A 85 4.48 14.81 17.66
C MET A 85 5.97 15.17 17.75
N THR A 86 6.80 14.15 17.99
CA THR A 86 8.25 14.30 18.03
C THR A 86 8.82 14.57 16.63
N GLN A 87 10.03 15.11 16.55
CA GLN A 87 10.69 15.38 15.26
C GLN A 87 10.78 14.14 14.35
N GLU A 88 10.99 12.95 14.93
CA GLU A 88 11.00 11.69 14.16
C GLU A 88 9.65 11.37 13.53
N ARG A 89 8.55 11.58 14.28
CA ARG A 89 7.18 11.33 13.79
C ARG A 89 6.76 12.36 12.75
N ILE A 90 7.19 13.62 12.91
CA ILE A 90 6.99 14.66 11.91
C ILE A 90 7.72 14.28 10.61
N LYS A 91 8.98 13.85 10.69
CA LYS A 91 9.73 13.35 9.52
C LYS A 91 9.04 12.16 8.86
N ALA A 92 8.50 11.22 9.64
CA ALA A 92 7.76 10.07 9.10
C ALA A 92 6.47 10.51 8.38
N TYR A 93 5.72 11.44 8.98
CA TYR A 93 4.51 12.02 8.38
C TYR A 93 4.83 12.74 7.06
N GLU A 94 5.87 13.58 7.03
CA GLU A 94 6.30 14.29 5.83
C GLU A 94 6.78 13.33 4.73
N LYS A 95 7.48 12.25 5.08
CA LYS A 95 7.88 11.22 4.10
C LYS A 95 6.67 10.56 3.44
N ILE A 96 5.65 10.18 4.23
CA ILE A 96 4.41 9.60 3.69
C ILE A 96 3.70 10.62 2.79
N ARG A 97 3.61 11.88 3.24
CA ARG A 97 2.99 12.96 2.47
C ARG A 97 3.70 13.19 1.13
N LYS A 98 5.03 13.27 1.14
CA LYS A 98 5.85 13.42 -0.08
C LYS A 98 5.70 12.23 -1.02
N ALA A 99 5.73 11.02 -0.48
CA ALA A 99 5.57 9.81 -1.28
C ALA A 99 4.17 9.70 -1.90
N LEU A 100 3.13 10.22 -1.25
CA LEU A 100 1.78 10.32 -1.84
C LEU A 100 1.69 11.37 -2.95
N THR A 101 2.47 12.45 -2.87
CA THR A 101 2.48 13.52 -3.88
C THR A 101 3.36 13.21 -5.07
N GLU A 102 4.46 12.49 -4.84
CA GLU A 102 5.43 12.05 -5.85
C GLU A 102 5.13 10.63 -6.35
N ALA A 103 3.99 10.06 -5.96
CA ALA A 103 3.63 8.66 -6.20
C ALA A 103 3.79 8.29 -7.68
N PRO A 104 4.62 7.28 -8.00
CA PRO A 104 4.81 6.85 -9.38
C PRO A 104 3.58 6.13 -9.91
N LEU A 105 3.41 6.14 -11.24
CA LEU A 105 2.43 5.29 -11.92
C LEU A 105 2.80 3.82 -11.69
N LEU A 106 1.83 3.03 -11.20
CA LEU A 106 1.99 1.58 -11.07
C LEU A 106 1.63 0.90 -12.38
N LEU A 107 2.50 0.02 -12.88
CA LEU A 107 2.18 -0.80 -14.04
C LEU A 107 1.23 -1.93 -13.63
N ILE A 108 0.19 -2.12 -14.44
CA ILE A 108 -0.73 -3.25 -14.34
C ILE A 108 0.05 -4.53 -14.71
N PRO A 109 -0.11 -5.62 -13.94
CA PRO A 109 0.59 -6.86 -14.23
C PRO A 109 0.18 -7.41 -15.59
N ASP A 110 1.17 -7.81 -16.38
CA ASP A 110 0.95 -8.68 -17.53
C ASP A 110 0.91 -10.13 -17.05
N TRP A 111 -0.28 -10.74 -17.10
CA TRP A 111 -0.53 -12.11 -16.67
C TRP A 111 0.14 -13.17 -17.56
N ALA A 112 0.65 -12.78 -18.73
CA ALA A 112 1.41 -13.67 -19.60
C ALA A 112 2.87 -13.88 -19.14
N ILE A 113 3.37 -13.03 -18.22
CA ILE A 113 4.76 -13.04 -17.75
C ILE A 113 4.82 -13.65 -16.34
N PRO A 114 5.80 -14.53 -16.04
CA PRO A 114 5.96 -15.06 -14.68
C PRO A 114 6.31 -13.93 -13.69
N PHE A 115 5.63 -13.90 -12.54
CA PHE A 115 5.85 -12.90 -11.49
C PHE A 115 6.90 -13.35 -10.46
N LYS A 116 7.64 -12.39 -9.90
CA LYS A 116 8.51 -12.61 -8.73
C LYS A 116 7.91 -11.92 -7.52
N LEU A 117 7.51 -12.73 -6.54
CA LEU A 117 7.04 -12.27 -5.23
C LEU A 117 8.23 -12.15 -4.28
N TYR A 118 8.57 -10.91 -3.89
CA TYR A 118 9.56 -10.66 -2.85
C TYR A 118 8.84 -10.45 -1.53
N ILE A 119 9.09 -11.36 -0.58
CA ILE A 119 8.56 -11.27 0.78
C ILE A 119 9.74 -10.93 1.69
N ASP A 120 9.73 -9.72 2.23
CA ASP A 120 10.61 -9.35 3.34
C ASP A 120 9.81 -9.50 4.64
N ALA A 121 10.25 -10.40 5.51
CA ALA A 121 9.60 -10.66 6.78
C ALA A 121 10.47 -10.12 7.91
N CYS A 122 10.12 -8.95 8.44
CA CYS A 122 10.71 -8.44 9.68
C CYS A 122 10.03 -9.12 10.87
N GLY A 123 10.80 -9.87 11.66
CA GLY A 123 10.34 -10.74 12.75
C GLY A 123 9.71 -10.05 13.98
N ASP A 124 9.34 -8.78 13.89
CA ASP A 124 8.80 -7.97 14.99
C ASP A 124 7.26 -8.06 15.14
N GLY A 125 6.62 -9.02 14.47
CA GLY A 125 5.22 -9.39 14.73
C GLY A 125 5.16 -10.35 15.92
N TRP A 126 4.33 -10.04 16.92
CA TRP A 126 4.15 -10.88 18.10
C TRP A 126 3.70 -12.31 17.70
N GLY A 127 4.60 -13.30 17.86
CA GLY A 127 4.33 -14.73 17.68
C GLY A 127 5.24 -15.43 16.65
N HIS A 128 6.14 -16.29 17.15
CA HIS A 128 7.03 -17.27 16.44
C HIS A 128 6.32 -18.06 15.30
N PRO A 129 7.00 -18.71 14.30
CA PRO A 129 8.44 -18.98 14.11
C PRO A 129 9.05 -18.47 12.78
N GLN A 130 10.39 -18.41 12.73
CA GLN A 130 11.19 -17.97 11.57
C GLN A 130 10.90 -18.78 10.29
N ILE A 131 10.54 -18.09 9.21
CA ILE A 131 10.49 -18.67 7.86
C ILE A 131 11.85 -18.43 7.20
N LYS A 132 12.59 -19.51 6.92
CA LYS A 132 13.72 -19.47 6.00
C LYS A 132 13.18 -19.21 4.58
N SER A 133 13.55 -18.09 3.98
CA SER A 133 13.25 -17.82 2.58
C SER A 133 13.94 -18.88 1.72
N LYS A 134 13.16 -19.77 1.10
CA LYS A 134 13.67 -20.71 0.11
C LYS A 134 13.68 -19.97 -1.21
N SER A 135 14.81 -19.38 -1.57
CA SER A 135 14.99 -18.86 -2.93
C SER A 135 14.91 -20.05 -3.89
N LEU A 136 13.84 -20.15 -4.67
CA LEU A 136 13.89 -20.91 -5.91
C LEU A 136 14.68 -20.04 -6.90
N MET A 137 16.00 -20.08 -6.78
CA MET A 137 16.90 -19.60 -7.83
C MET A 137 16.92 -20.65 -8.93
N THR A 138 16.31 -20.32 -10.06
CA THR A 138 16.80 -20.77 -11.36
C THR A 138 17.06 -19.53 -12.21
N ASN A 139 18.29 -19.47 -12.73
CA ASN A 139 18.87 -18.40 -13.54
C ASN A 139 17.92 -17.91 -14.64
N VAL A 140 17.38 -16.69 -14.55
CA VAL A 140 16.70 -16.01 -15.67
C VAL A 140 16.94 -14.50 -15.59
N GLN A 141 17.33 -13.92 -16.73
CA GLN A 141 17.79 -12.53 -16.97
C GLN A 141 16.90 -11.44 -16.36
N LYS A 142 17.53 -10.33 -15.95
CA LYS A 142 17.02 -9.29 -15.04
C LYS A 142 15.89 -8.40 -15.59
N ASP A 143 15.50 -8.55 -16.86
CA ASP A 143 14.87 -7.45 -17.62
C ASP A 143 13.36 -7.61 -17.90
N GLN A 144 12.68 -8.64 -17.37
CA GLN A 144 11.24 -8.87 -17.64
C GLN A 144 10.43 -9.34 -16.42
N PHE A 145 10.50 -8.66 -15.28
CA PHE A 145 9.71 -9.03 -14.11
C PHE A 145 8.98 -7.84 -13.49
N VAL A 146 7.66 -7.95 -13.32
CA VAL A 146 6.88 -7.07 -12.45
C VAL A 146 7.05 -7.58 -11.02
N ILE A 147 7.58 -6.73 -10.14
CA ILE A 147 7.88 -7.06 -8.75
C ILE A 147 6.66 -6.73 -7.88
N TYR A 148 6.11 -7.74 -7.23
CA TYR A 148 5.10 -7.55 -6.18
C TYR A 148 5.77 -7.72 -4.82
N GLN A 149 5.67 -6.70 -3.96
CA GLN A 149 5.89 -6.84 -2.52
C GLN A 149 4.57 -7.27 -1.89
N GLY A 150 4.50 -8.52 -1.43
CA GLY A 150 3.33 -9.07 -0.75
C GLY A 150 3.64 -9.44 0.69
N ARG A 151 2.64 -9.30 1.58
CA ARG A 151 2.62 -9.88 2.92
C ARG A 151 1.87 -11.22 2.89
N LEU A 152 2.42 -12.24 3.54
CA LEU A 152 1.71 -13.49 3.83
C LEU A 152 0.63 -13.23 4.90
N ASN A 153 -0.64 -13.22 4.51
CA ASN A 153 -1.73 -13.46 5.44
C ASN A 153 -2.08 -14.96 5.37
N GLN A 154 -1.68 -15.72 6.39
CA GLN A 154 -2.03 -17.12 6.50
C GLN A 154 -3.54 -17.26 6.70
N GLN A 155 -4.23 -17.85 5.71
CA GLN A 155 -5.47 -18.57 5.98
C GLN A 155 -5.09 -19.96 6.50
N LYS A 156 -5.62 -20.34 7.67
CA LYS A 156 -5.44 -21.68 8.25
C LYS A 156 -5.94 -22.75 7.26
N PRO A 157 -5.17 -23.82 6.97
CA PRO A 157 -5.73 -25.00 6.33
C PRO A 157 -6.57 -25.77 7.36
N ASP A 158 -7.86 -25.96 7.04
CA ASP A 158 -8.74 -26.85 7.78
C ASP A 158 -8.18 -28.27 7.79
N MET A 159 -8.12 -28.86 8.97
CA MET A 159 -7.72 -30.24 9.17
C MET A 159 -8.81 -31.17 8.63
N VAL A 160 -8.61 -31.74 7.44
CA VAL A 160 -9.31 -32.96 7.03
C VAL A 160 -8.44 -34.14 7.43
N GLN A 161 -8.80 -34.78 8.54
CA GLN A 161 -8.29 -36.09 8.90
C GLN A 161 -8.95 -37.15 8.00
N ALA A 162 -8.16 -37.78 7.13
CA ALA A 162 -8.55 -39.01 6.46
C ALA A 162 -8.36 -40.19 7.43
N LYS A 163 -9.44 -40.95 7.66
CA LYS A 163 -9.39 -42.36 8.04
C LYS A 163 -9.61 -43.20 6.79
#